data_AF-A0A165ASD4-F1
#
_entry.id   AF-A0A165ASD4-F1
#
_cell.length_a   1.000
_cell.length_b   1.000
_cell.length_c   1.000
_cell.angle_alpha   90.00
_cell.angle_beta   90.00
_cell.angle_gamma   90.00
#
_symmetry.space_group_name_H-M   'P 1'
#
loop_
_entity.id
_entity.type
_entity.pdbx_description
1 polymer ?
#
loop_
_entity_poly.entity_id
_entity_poly.type
_entity_poly.pdbx_seq_one_letter_code
_entity_poly.pdbx_strand_id
1 'polypeptide(L)'
;MTFQVVIVDKDVRFPPHKLVPPDDPQYSSAHSPLPPLIPTSPLYPDGLIAPIWVRKHTTLVPSVFVMFMHIFEPSQNAPHSPLDPGDGDHEIEAEERMRDNELCAEIAQKKSTSERGVKLMVIPYHLISADNPSLDGRLTYIRRQSGLDPRAAPESCIAVRDRRLCTQMRRWICTWHSLLNPFSLQEALYEPALEYYTNHSKRVRRKRNRYSQAATSYVAPSLSGSKSAARPLRPEGWTVRYEYKMACFAEFRGEDEVALKHYQDAYSTLLLIFRSTAILPPRTKRWA
;
A
#
# COMPACT_ATOMS: atom_id res chain seq x y z
N MET A 1 15.62 5.42 -9.36
CA MET A 1 14.17 5.64 -9.19
C MET A 1 13.94 6.18 -7.78
N THR A 2 13.13 7.21 -7.61
CA THR A 2 13.03 7.94 -6.33
C THR A 2 11.74 7.58 -5.61
N PHE A 3 11.85 7.01 -4.41
CA PHE A 3 10.68 6.78 -3.56
C PHE A 3 10.16 8.09 -2.97
N GLN A 4 8.83 8.26 -2.96
CA GLN A 4 8.20 9.24 -2.08
C GLN A 4 8.06 8.60 -0.69
N VAL A 5 8.89 9.06 0.25
CA VAL A 5 8.90 8.55 1.63
C VAL A 5 8.07 9.45 2.53
N VAL A 6 7.17 8.85 3.31
CA VAL A 6 6.36 9.55 4.32
C VAL A 6 6.57 8.87 5.67
N ILE A 7 7.04 9.62 6.66
CA ILE A 7 7.20 9.15 8.03
C ILE A 7 5.85 9.30 8.74
N VAL A 8 5.40 8.23 9.38
CA VAL A 8 4.12 8.17 10.06
C VAL A 8 4.28 7.53 11.43
N ASP A 9 3.32 7.79 12.31
CA ASP A 9 3.23 7.11 13.59
C ASP A 9 2.88 5.63 13.41
N LYS A 10 3.25 4.80 14.40
CA LYS A 10 2.93 3.37 14.40
C LYS A 10 1.43 3.11 14.32
N ASP A 11 0.59 4.01 14.83
CA ASP A 11 -0.87 3.86 14.83
C ASP A 11 -1.56 4.34 13.54
N VAL A 12 -0.79 4.66 12.50
CA VAL A 12 -1.33 5.08 11.21
C VAL A 12 -2.34 4.08 10.65
N ARG A 13 -3.48 4.61 10.22
CA ARG A 13 -4.55 3.84 9.57
C ARG A 13 -4.67 4.24 8.11
N PHE A 14 -4.63 3.26 7.22
CA PHE A 14 -4.97 3.48 5.83
C PHE A 14 -6.47 3.76 5.68
N PRO A 15 -6.90 4.48 4.63
CA PRO A 15 -8.31 4.75 4.38
C PRO A 15 -9.15 3.46 4.49
N PRO A 16 -10.34 3.52 5.11
CA PRO A 16 -11.15 2.33 5.39
C PRO A 16 -11.38 1.54 4.11
N HIS A 17 -11.00 0.25 4.16
CA HIS A 17 -11.24 -0.65 3.05
C HIS A 17 -12.69 -1.10 3.13
N LYS A 18 -13.57 -0.52 2.31
CA LYS A 18 -14.92 -1.04 2.13
C LYS A 18 -14.90 -2.28 1.22
N LEU A 19 -14.00 -3.23 1.50
CA LEU A 19 -14.11 -4.54 0.90
C LEU A 19 -14.80 -5.44 1.92
N VAL A 20 -15.94 -5.94 1.49
CA VAL A 20 -16.56 -7.12 2.06
C VAL A 20 -15.52 -8.26 2.02
N PRO A 21 -15.45 -9.17 3.00
CA PRO A 21 -14.49 -10.29 2.95
C PRO A 21 -14.60 -11.10 1.64
N PRO A 22 -13.50 -11.70 1.14
CA PRO A 22 -13.52 -12.47 -0.11
C PRO A 22 -14.48 -13.67 -0.10
N ASP A 23 -14.80 -14.18 1.09
CA ASP A 23 -15.78 -15.27 1.32
C ASP A 23 -17.24 -14.80 1.27
N ASP A 24 -17.47 -13.49 1.30
CA ASP A 24 -18.81 -12.94 1.20
C ASP A 24 -19.28 -12.97 -0.26
N PRO A 25 -20.49 -13.48 -0.55
CA PRO A 25 -21.05 -13.44 -1.89
C PRO A 25 -21.09 -12.03 -2.52
N GLN A 26 -21.11 -10.98 -1.70
CA GLN A 26 -21.06 -9.58 -2.12
C GLN A 26 -19.64 -9.08 -2.46
N TYR A 27 -18.58 -9.88 -2.27
CA TYR A 27 -17.21 -9.50 -2.68
C TYR A 27 -17.11 -9.20 -4.17
N SER A 28 -17.86 -9.96 -4.99
CA SER A 28 -17.92 -9.78 -6.44
C SER A 28 -18.54 -8.43 -6.86
N SER A 29 -19.45 -7.89 -6.04
CA SER A 29 -20.12 -6.59 -6.19
C SER A 29 -19.49 -5.48 -5.34
N ALA A 30 -18.51 -5.81 -4.48
CA ALA A 30 -17.75 -4.85 -3.70
C ALA A 30 -16.93 -3.97 -4.64
N HIS A 31 -17.41 -2.75 -4.84
CA HIS A 31 -16.75 -1.75 -5.66
C HIS A 31 -16.25 -0.64 -4.76
N SER A 32 -15.09 -0.06 -5.13
CA SER A 32 -14.74 1.27 -4.65
C SER A 32 -15.95 2.20 -4.86
N PRO A 33 -16.22 3.20 -3.99
CA PRO A 33 -17.33 4.13 -4.18
C PRO A 33 -17.11 5.13 -5.33
N LEU A 34 -15.98 5.05 -6.04
CA LEU A 34 -15.55 6.00 -7.07
C LEU A 34 -16.01 5.72 -8.53
N PRO A 35 -16.35 4.49 -8.98
CA PRO A 35 -16.86 4.28 -10.33
C PRO A 35 -18.12 5.11 -10.61
N PRO A 36 -18.39 5.44 -11.88
CA PRO A 36 -19.52 6.27 -12.27
C PRO A 36 -20.84 5.47 -12.26
N LEU A 37 -20.78 4.19 -11.91
CA LEU A 37 -21.90 3.24 -11.89
C LEU A 37 -22.72 3.30 -10.60
N ILE A 38 -22.21 3.98 -9.57
CA ILE A 38 -22.82 4.03 -8.25
C ILE A 38 -23.45 5.42 -8.08
N PRO A 39 -24.76 5.57 -7.84
CA PRO A 39 -25.41 6.88 -7.69
C PRO A 39 -24.81 7.80 -6.62
N THR A 40 -24.21 7.22 -5.58
CA THR A 40 -23.53 7.97 -4.49
C THR A 40 -22.10 8.38 -4.85
N SER A 41 -21.60 8.00 -6.03
CA SER A 41 -20.26 8.36 -6.49
C SER A 41 -20.22 9.80 -6.97
N PRO A 42 -19.15 10.57 -6.67
CA PRO A 42 -18.96 11.90 -7.25
C PRO A 42 -18.79 11.87 -8.78
N LEU A 43 -18.50 10.68 -9.35
CA LEU A 43 -18.39 10.48 -10.79
C LEU A 43 -19.68 9.96 -11.44
N TYR A 44 -20.79 9.84 -10.70
CA TYR A 44 -22.06 9.42 -11.30
C TYR A 44 -22.67 10.54 -12.16
N PRO A 45 -23.26 10.23 -13.33
CA PRO A 45 -23.37 8.90 -13.97
C PRO A 45 -22.25 8.58 -14.97
N ASP A 46 -21.42 9.57 -15.30
CA ASP A 46 -20.61 9.59 -16.51
C ASP A 46 -19.25 10.27 -16.35
N GLY A 47 -18.76 10.34 -15.11
CA GLY A 47 -17.45 10.88 -14.80
C GLY A 47 -16.30 10.04 -15.35
N LEU A 48 -15.19 10.71 -15.64
CA LEU A 48 -13.99 10.08 -16.20
C LEU A 48 -13.05 9.70 -15.06
N ILE A 49 -12.30 10.64 -14.51
CA ILE A 49 -11.36 10.39 -13.42
C ILE A 49 -11.55 11.43 -12.34
N ALA A 50 -11.57 10.97 -11.08
CA ALA A 50 -11.57 11.81 -9.90
C ALA A 50 -10.13 11.95 -9.40
N PRO A 51 -9.62 13.15 -9.07
CA PRO A 51 -8.26 13.33 -8.56
C PRO A 51 -7.97 12.48 -7.31
N ILE A 52 -8.99 12.18 -6.50
CA ILE A 52 -8.86 11.30 -5.33
C ILE A 52 -8.39 9.88 -5.70
N TRP A 53 -8.64 9.42 -6.94
CA TRP A 53 -8.14 8.12 -7.42
C TRP A 53 -6.60 8.13 -7.52
N VAL A 54 -6.02 9.19 -8.08
CA VAL A 54 -4.55 9.32 -8.17
C VAL A 54 -3.96 9.51 -6.78
N ARG A 55 -4.56 10.41 -5.97
CA ARG A 55 -4.13 10.63 -4.57
C ARG A 55 -4.11 9.36 -3.74
N LYS A 56 -5.02 8.42 -4.00
CA LYS A 56 -5.02 7.10 -3.34
C LYS A 56 -3.67 6.38 -3.54
N HIS A 57 -3.15 6.38 -4.76
CA HIS A 57 -1.96 5.62 -5.15
C HIS A 57 -0.64 6.39 -5.01
N THR A 58 -0.71 7.71 -4.75
CA THR A 58 0.47 8.55 -4.53
C THR A 58 0.63 9.02 -3.08
N THR A 59 -0.45 9.16 -2.31
CA THR A 59 -0.39 9.79 -0.96
C THR A 59 -1.13 9.06 0.15
N LEU A 60 -2.16 8.25 -0.15
CA LEU A 60 -3.00 7.65 0.89
C LEU A 60 -2.71 6.17 1.17
N VAL A 61 -2.23 5.43 0.17
CA VAL A 61 -1.90 4.01 0.29
C VAL A 61 -0.48 3.81 -0.26
N PRO A 62 0.47 3.36 0.57
CA PRO A 62 1.83 3.13 0.11
C PRO A 62 1.91 1.84 -0.72
N SER A 63 2.94 1.71 -1.55
CA SER A 63 3.28 0.45 -2.23
C SER A 63 3.96 -0.55 -1.28
N VAL A 64 4.75 -0.04 -0.33
CA VAL A 64 5.43 -0.80 0.72
C VAL A 64 5.32 -0.04 2.04
N PHE A 65 5.10 -0.74 3.14
CA PHE A 65 5.05 -0.17 4.48
C PHE A 65 6.19 -0.73 5.32
N VAL A 66 7.05 0.15 5.83
CA VAL A 66 8.22 -0.21 6.63
C VAL A 66 7.95 0.17 8.09
N MET A 67 8.13 -0.78 8.99
CA MET A 67 7.90 -0.61 10.42
C MET A 67 9.20 -0.86 11.17
N PHE A 68 9.66 0.12 11.95
CA PHE A 68 10.84 -0.01 12.79
C PHE A 68 10.42 -0.39 14.20
N MET A 69 10.98 -1.47 14.72
CA MET A 69 10.57 -2.06 16.00
C MET A 69 11.77 -2.16 16.92
N HIS A 70 11.62 -1.70 18.15
CA HIS A 70 12.67 -1.85 19.16
C HIS A 70 12.54 -3.22 19.81
N ILE A 71 13.62 -4.01 19.80
CA ILE A 71 13.70 -5.22 20.61
C ILE A 71 13.99 -4.81 22.04
N PHE A 72 13.23 -5.36 22.99
CA PHE A 72 13.47 -5.07 24.40
C PHE A 72 14.83 -5.60 24.84
N GLU A 73 15.52 -4.78 25.63
CA GLU A 73 16.83 -5.07 26.20
C GLU A 73 16.76 -4.92 27.72
N PRO A 74 17.22 -5.91 28.49
CA PRO A 74 17.31 -5.77 29.93
C PRO A 74 18.34 -4.70 30.29
N SER A 75 17.99 -3.84 31.25
CA SER A 75 18.89 -2.81 31.76
C SER A 75 20.01 -3.47 32.57
N GLN A 76 21.24 -3.44 32.06
CA GLN A 76 22.44 -3.87 32.80
C GLN A 76 22.69 -3.07 34.09
N ASN A 77 21.96 -1.96 34.31
CA ASN A 77 22.08 -1.08 35.48
C ASN A 77 21.01 -1.32 36.55
N ALA A 78 20.19 -2.38 36.45
CA ALA A 78 19.35 -2.76 37.59
C ALA A 78 20.27 -3.12 38.76
N PRO A 79 20.16 -2.46 39.94
CA PRO A 79 20.99 -2.80 41.09
C PRO A 79 20.57 -4.18 41.57
N HIS A 80 21.23 -5.22 41.08
CA HIS A 80 21.12 -6.54 41.67
C HIS A 80 21.61 -6.43 43.11
N SER A 81 20.69 -6.57 44.06
CA SER A 81 21.04 -6.72 45.46
C SER A 81 21.92 -7.97 45.58
N PRO A 82 23.16 -7.89 46.10
CA PRO A 82 24.10 -9.02 46.15
C PRO A 82 23.62 -10.23 46.98
N LEU A 83 22.40 -10.17 47.53
CA LEU A 83 21.82 -11.13 48.45
C LEU A 83 20.67 -11.95 47.84
N ASP A 84 20.32 -11.77 46.57
CA ASP A 84 19.23 -12.51 45.92
C ASP A 84 19.79 -13.67 45.06
N PRO A 85 19.61 -14.93 45.46
CA PRO A 85 20.23 -16.06 44.79
C PRO A 85 19.41 -16.50 43.57
N GLY A 86 19.89 -16.21 42.37
CA GLY A 86 19.60 -17.01 41.16
C GLY A 86 18.27 -16.81 40.41
N ASP A 87 17.29 -16.08 40.94
CA ASP A 87 15.99 -15.88 40.26
C ASP A 87 15.97 -14.71 39.25
N GLY A 88 16.93 -13.78 39.33
CA GLY A 88 16.96 -12.59 38.47
C GLY A 88 17.14 -12.88 36.97
N ASP A 89 17.87 -13.93 36.61
CA ASP A 89 18.03 -14.32 35.20
C ASP A 89 16.73 -14.89 34.62
N HIS A 90 15.98 -15.67 35.42
CA HIS A 90 14.68 -16.19 35.03
C HIS A 90 13.63 -15.08 34.88
N GLU A 91 13.67 -14.06 35.75
CA GLU A 91 12.82 -12.89 35.65
C GLU A 91 13.11 -12.06 34.39
N ILE A 92 14.39 -11.82 34.09
CA ILE A 92 14.82 -11.11 32.87
C ILE A 92 14.36 -11.87 31.62
N GLU A 93 14.56 -13.19 31.56
CA GLU A 93 14.08 -14.00 30.44
C GLU A 93 12.55 -13.98 30.30
N ALA A 94 11.83 -13.98 31.42
CA ALA A 94 10.38 -13.89 31.43
C ALA A 94 9.91 -12.53 30.88
N GLU A 95 10.57 -11.44 31.27
CA GLU A 95 10.33 -10.10 30.74
C GLU A 95 10.65 -10.02 29.24
N GLU A 96 11.79 -10.55 28.79
CA GLU A 96 12.14 -10.61 27.36
C GLU A 96 11.07 -11.33 26.55
N ARG A 97 10.64 -12.52 27.00
CA ARG A 97 9.55 -13.26 26.33
C ARG A 97 8.24 -12.49 26.35
N MET A 98 7.90 -11.82 27.45
CA MET A 98 6.68 -11.02 27.54
C MET A 98 6.69 -9.87 26.51
N ARG A 99 7.83 -9.18 26.38
CA ARG A 99 8.01 -8.06 25.44
C ARG A 99 8.05 -8.51 23.99
N ASP A 100 8.66 -9.66 23.71
CA ASP A 100 8.65 -10.25 22.37
C ASP A 100 7.23 -10.68 21.96
N ASN A 101 6.43 -11.19 22.90
CA ASN A 101 5.01 -11.50 22.66
C ASN A 101 4.18 -10.25 22.34
N GLU A 102 4.39 -9.16 23.08
CA GLU A 102 3.76 -7.86 22.81
C GLU A 102 4.12 -7.36 21.41
N LEU A 103 5.39 -7.44 21.03
CA LEU A 103 5.89 -7.08 19.70
C LEU A 103 5.21 -7.90 18.59
N CYS A 104 5.08 -9.21 18.81
CA CYS A 104 4.42 -10.11 17.86
C CYS A 104 2.94 -9.75 17.68
N ALA A 105 2.25 -9.41 18.77
CA ALA A 105 0.87 -8.96 18.74
C ALA A 105 0.74 -7.64 17.95
N GLU A 106 1.65 -6.69 18.14
CA GLU A 106 1.66 -5.41 17.41
C GLU A 106 1.90 -5.62 15.90
N ILE A 107 2.86 -6.46 15.52
CA ILE A 107 3.11 -6.81 14.11
C ILE A 107 1.88 -7.51 13.50
N ALA A 108 1.25 -8.42 14.25
CA ALA A 108 0.07 -9.14 13.79
C ALA A 108 -1.14 -8.21 13.54
N GLN A 109 -1.27 -7.09 14.26
CA GLN A 109 -2.31 -6.09 13.98
C GLN A 109 -2.12 -5.40 12.61
N LYS A 110 -0.90 -5.40 12.06
CA LYS A 110 -0.60 -4.84 10.73
C LYS A 110 -0.88 -5.78 9.56
N LYS A 111 -1.49 -6.95 9.80
CA LYS A 111 -1.95 -7.89 8.75
C LYS A 111 -2.86 -7.24 7.69
N SER A 112 -3.63 -6.22 8.05
CA SER A 112 -4.47 -5.44 7.12
C SER A 112 -3.70 -4.78 5.96
N THR A 113 -2.38 -4.66 6.07
CA THR A 113 -1.48 -4.20 5.01
C THR A 113 -1.42 -5.22 3.87
N SER A 114 -1.29 -6.51 4.21
CA SER A 114 -1.24 -7.63 3.24
C SER A 114 -2.56 -7.79 2.48
N GLU A 115 -3.70 -7.62 3.14
CA GLU A 115 -5.03 -7.64 2.51
C GLU A 115 -5.20 -6.57 1.42
N ARG A 116 -4.43 -5.49 1.50
CA ARG A 116 -4.40 -4.40 0.50
C ARG A 116 -3.38 -4.65 -0.60
N GLY A 117 -2.67 -5.78 -0.54
CA GLY A 117 -1.53 -6.12 -1.38
C GLY A 117 -0.29 -5.29 -1.09
N VAL A 118 -0.26 -4.51 0.00
CA VAL A 118 0.90 -3.72 0.41
C VAL A 118 1.86 -4.65 1.16
N LYS A 119 3.14 -4.65 0.80
CA LYS A 119 4.14 -5.45 1.52
C LYS A 119 4.49 -4.76 2.84
N LEU A 120 4.45 -5.50 3.94
CA LEU A 120 4.94 -5.07 5.25
C LEU A 120 6.39 -5.53 5.41
N MET A 121 7.30 -4.61 5.69
CA MET A 121 8.69 -4.89 6.08
C MET A 121 8.88 -4.44 7.53
N VAL A 122 9.41 -5.30 8.39
CA VAL A 122 9.55 -5.03 9.82
C VAL A 122 11.02 -5.07 10.19
N ILE A 123 11.64 -3.92 10.43
CA ILE A 123 13.05 -3.78 10.76
C ILE A 123 13.19 -3.71 12.30
N PRO A 124 13.59 -4.82 12.97
CA PRO A 124 13.86 -4.81 14.38
C PRO A 124 15.25 -4.22 14.64
N TYR A 125 15.41 -3.39 15.67
CA TYR A 125 16.71 -2.85 16.07
C TYR A 125 16.99 -3.10 17.56
N HIS A 126 18.27 -3.16 17.90
CA HIS A 126 18.80 -3.46 19.22
C HIS A 126 19.98 -2.51 19.52
N LEU A 127 19.86 -1.71 20.56
CA LEU A 127 20.76 -0.63 20.95
C LEU A 127 22.03 -1.11 21.69
N ILE A 128 22.07 -2.34 22.21
CA ILE A 128 23.23 -2.93 22.90
C ILE A 128 24.01 -3.87 21.94
N SER A 129 25.30 -4.10 22.22
CA SER A 129 26.28 -4.77 21.34
C SER A 129 25.72 -5.96 20.53
N ALA A 130 26.01 -5.99 19.22
CA ALA A 130 25.47 -6.99 18.28
C ALA A 130 26.00 -8.43 18.47
N ASP A 131 26.82 -8.68 19.48
CA ASP A 131 27.42 -10.00 19.72
C ASP A 131 26.59 -10.82 20.74
N ASN A 132 25.29 -10.48 20.91
CA ASN A 132 24.41 -11.23 21.80
C ASN A 132 23.85 -12.48 21.09
N PRO A 133 24.29 -13.71 21.46
CA PRO A 133 23.88 -14.94 20.78
C PRO A 133 22.39 -15.27 20.96
N SER A 134 21.69 -14.68 21.94
CA SER A 134 20.26 -14.90 22.15
C SER A 134 19.37 -14.15 21.14
N LEU A 135 19.93 -13.12 20.47
CA LEU A 135 19.18 -12.22 19.59
C LEU A 135 18.65 -12.95 18.34
N ASP A 136 19.45 -13.82 17.73
CA ASP A 136 19.04 -14.60 16.55
C ASP A 136 17.86 -15.54 16.86
N GLY A 137 17.87 -16.12 18.07
CA GLY A 137 16.77 -16.96 18.56
C GLY A 137 15.48 -16.15 18.75
N ARG A 138 15.59 -14.95 19.36
CA ARG A 138 14.46 -14.03 19.56
C ARG A 138 13.90 -13.50 18.24
N LEU A 139 14.76 -13.12 17.28
CA LEU A 139 14.34 -12.72 15.93
C LEU A 139 13.59 -13.84 15.21
N THR A 140 14.10 -15.06 15.31
CA THR A 140 13.46 -16.25 14.73
C THR A 140 12.09 -16.49 15.36
N TYR A 141 11.98 -16.34 16.69
CA TYR A 141 10.72 -16.42 17.42
C TYR A 141 9.73 -15.36 16.94
N ILE A 142 10.13 -14.09 16.92
CA ILE A 142 9.30 -12.97 16.50
C ILE A 142 8.78 -13.17 15.08
N ARG A 143 9.65 -13.57 14.15
CA ARG A 143 9.28 -13.83 12.74
C ARG A 143 8.21 -14.92 12.63
N ARG A 144 8.35 -16.01 13.38
CA ARG A 144 7.39 -17.13 13.36
C ARG A 144 6.06 -16.76 14.02
N GLN A 145 6.11 -16.07 15.16
CA GLN A 145 4.94 -15.80 15.99
C GLN A 145 4.10 -14.62 15.48
N SER A 146 4.72 -13.62 14.85
CA SER A 146 4.03 -12.46 14.27
C SER A 146 3.21 -12.79 13.01
N GLY A 147 3.41 -13.96 12.41
CA GLY A 147 2.74 -14.37 11.17
C GLY A 147 3.23 -13.63 9.93
N LEU A 148 4.46 -13.10 9.97
CA LEU A 148 5.17 -12.65 8.77
C LEU A 148 5.43 -13.85 7.85
N ASP A 149 5.42 -13.63 6.53
CA ASP A 149 5.63 -14.71 5.57
C ASP A 149 7.02 -15.35 5.79
N PRO A 150 7.10 -16.64 6.15
CA PRO A 150 8.37 -17.33 6.38
C PRO A 150 9.22 -17.46 5.10
N ARG A 151 8.65 -17.17 3.91
CA ARG A 151 9.39 -17.07 2.64
C ARG A 151 9.85 -15.66 2.30
N ALA A 152 9.30 -14.62 2.94
CA ALA A 152 9.85 -13.27 2.82
C ALA A 152 11.25 -13.27 3.44
N ALA A 153 12.25 -12.87 2.66
CA ALA A 153 13.68 -13.00 2.93
C ALA A 153 14.11 -12.62 4.37
N PRO A 154 15.24 -13.15 4.87
CA PRO A 154 15.88 -12.71 6.10
C PRO A 154 16.16 -11.19 6.16
N GLU A 155 16.20 -10.52 5.00
CA GLU A 155 16.29 -9.06 4.82
C GLU A 155 15.16 -8.27 5.49
N SER A 156 14.05 -8.93 5.85
CA SER A 156 12.99 -8.28 6.59
C SER A 156 13.49 -7.77 7.94
N CYS A 157 14.44 -8.46 8.60
CA CYS A 157 14.96 -8.06 9.90
C CYS A 157 16.41 -7.55 9.81
N ILE A 158 16.63 -6.23 9.80
CA ILE A 158 17.97 -5.63 9.90
C ILE A 158 18.19 -5.13 11.33
N ALA A 159 18.97 -5.86 12.12
CA ALA A 159 19.42 -5.40 13.44
C ALA A 159 20.35 -4.19 13.29
N VAL A 160 19.95 -3.03 13.82
CA VAL A 160 20.77 -1.81 13.82
C VAL A 160 21.52 -1.68 15.15
N ARG A 161 22.84 -1.42 15.09
CA ARG A 161 23.85 -1.70 16.13
C ARG A 161 24.24 -0.55 17.09
N ASP A 162 23.61 0.64 17.04
CA ASP A 162 24.11 1.81 17.80
C ASP A 162 23.01 2.63 18.54
N ARG A 163 23.17 2.77 19.87
CA ARG A 163 22.31 3.55 20.79
C ARG A 163 22.22 5.04 20.46
N ARG A 164 23.21 5.60 19.74
CA ARG A 164 23.18 6.99 19.26
C ARG A 164 22.15 7.21 18.16
N LEU A 165 21.52 6.16 17.62
CA LEU A 165 20.49 6.26 16.59
C LEU A 165 19.16 6.80 17.06
N CYS A 166 18.70 6.67 18.30
CA CYS A 166 17.29 6.98 18.62
C CYS A 166 16.95 8.49 18.50
N THR A 167 17.73 9.38 19.13
CA THR A 167 17.60 10.85 18.95
C THR A 167 17.96 11.26 17.53
N GLN A 168 18.88 10.50 16.96
CA GLN A 168 19.32 10.67 15.60
C GLN A 168 18.38 9.96 14.64
N MET A 169 17.25 9.30 15.00
CA MET A 169 16.47 8.47 14.06
C MET A 169 15.66 9.35 13.11
N ARG A 170 15.17 10.49 13.63
CA ARG A 170 14.64 11.60 12.82
C ARG A 170 15.71 12.24 11.94
N ARG A 171 16.90 12.46 12.47
CA ARG A 171 18.04 13.03 11.72
C ARG A 171 18.68 12.01 10.78
N TRP A 172 18.55 10.73 11.05
CA TRP A 172 19.03 9.56 10.34
C TRP A 172 18.05 9.28 9.24
N ILE A 173 16.73 9.35 9.37
CA ILE A 173 15.87 9.28 8.17
C ILE A 173 16.24 10.41 7.17
N CYS A 174 16.76 11.54 7.65
CA CYS A 174 17.37 12.60 6.83
C CYS A 174 18.88 12.40 6.46
N THR A 175 19.67 11.61 7.20
CA THR A 175 21.14 11.42 7.06
C THR A 175 21.52 9.97 6.63
N TRP A 176 20.58 9.02 6.64
CA TRP A 176 20.55 7.70 5.99
C TRP A 176 20.54 7.86 4.47
N HIS A 177 20.15 9.03 3.99
CA HIS A 177 20.45 9.46 2.63
C HIS A 177 21.97 9.59 2.37
N SER A 178 22.81 9.68 3.43
CA SER A 178 24.23 10.05 3.34
C SER A 178 25.24 9.08 3.98
N LEU A 179 24.89 8.18 4.92
CA LEU A 179 25.90 7.38 5.65
C LEU A 179 25.79 5.85 5.51
N LEU A 180 24.68 5.33 5.00
CA LEU A 180 24.54 3.91 4.64
C LEU A 180 23.83 3.89 3.29
N ASN A 181 24.63 3.75 2.24
CA ASN A 181 24.28 3.64 0.83
C ASN A 181 22.75 3.61 0.55
N PRO A 182 22.11 4.75 0.19
CA PRO A 182 20.66 4.81 -0.09
C PRO A 182 20.20 3.87 -1.20
N PHE A 183 21.12 3.25 -1.94
CA PHE A 183 20.82 2.15 -2.84
C PHE A 183 20.26 0.93 -2.11
N SER A 184 20.84 0.44 -1.00
CA SER A 184 20.53 -0.94 -0.55
C SER A 184 19.09 -1.15 -0.07
N LEU A 185 18.55 -0.24 0.76
CA LEU A 185 17.17 -0.37 1.24
C LEU A 185 16.16 -0.02 0.15
N GLN A 186 16.40 1.05 -0.62
CA GLN A 186 15.50 1.39 -1.73
C GLN A 186 15.48 0.29 -2.79
N GLU A 187 16.63 -0.33 -3.06
CA GLU A 187 16.79 -1.49 -3.95
C GLU A 187 16.06 -2.72 -3.39
N ALA A 188 16.19 -3.01 -2.08
CA ALA A 188 15.44 -4.09 -1.43
C ALA A 188 13.91 -3.85 -1.43
N LEU A 189 13.48 -2.59 -1.38
CA LEU A 189 12.07 -2.18 -1.44
C LEU A 189 11.55 -2.05 -2.88
N TYR A 190 12.45 -1.99 -3.86
CA TYR A 190 12.12 -1.72 -5.26
C TYR A 190 11.26 -2.82 -5.86
N GLU A 191 11.72 -4.06 -5.79
CA GLU A 191 11.02 -5.20 -6.35
C GLU A 191 9.60 -5.38 -5.73
N PRO A 192 9.43 -5.31 -4.39
CA PRO A 192 8.11 -5.24 -3.77
C PRO A 192 7.20 -4.12 -4.28
N ALA A 193 7.75 -2.92 -4.48
CA ALA A 193 6.99 -1.78 -4.96
C ALA A 193 6.56 -1.96 -6.43
N LEU A 194 7.44 -2.52 -7.27
CA LEU A 194 7.10 -2.86 -8.66
C LEU A 194 6.01 -3.93 -8.72
N GLU A 195 6.10 -4.96 -7.88
CA GLU A 195 5.09 -6.02 -7.82
C GLU A 195 3.71 -5.45 -7.43
N TYR A 196 3.69 -4.55 -6.45
CA TYR A 196 2.48 -3.84 -6.03
C TYR A 196 1.77 -3.16 -7.21
N TYR A 197 2.50 -2.36 -8.00
CA TYR A 197 1.93 -1.64 -9.14
C TYR A 197 1.62 -2.57 -10.33
N THR A 198 2.42 -3.62 -10.53
CA THR A 198 2.15 -4.65 -11.55
C THR A 198 0.82 -5.36 -11.28
N ASN A 199 0.56 -5.71 -10.02
CA ASN A 199 -0.71 -6.32 -9.61
C ASN A 199 -1.90 -5.37 -9.79
N HIS A 200 -1.69 -4.07 -9.57
CA HIS A 200 -2.69 -3.04 -9.88
C HIS A 200 -2.97 -2.93 -11.38
N SER A 201 -1.94 -2.88 -12.23
CA SER A 201 -2.07 -2.90 -13.70
C SER A 201 -2.87 -4.10 -14.19
N LYS A 202 -2.58 -5.31 -13.67
CA LYS A 202 -3.35 -6.53 -14.00
C LYS A 202 -4.84 -6.36 -13.69
N ARG A 203 -5.19 -5.80 -12.52
CA ARG A 203 -6.59 -5.54 -12.14
C ARG A 203 -7.26 -4.52 -13.05
N VAL A 204 -6.55 -3.44 -13.42
CA VAL A 204 -7.05 -2.43 -14.36
C VAL A 204 -7.28 -3.04 -15.74
N ARG A 205 -6.33 -3.84 -16.26
CA ARG A 205 -6.46 -4.53 -17.55
C ARG A 205 -7.66 -5.47 -17.60
N ARG A 206 -7.86 -6.29 -16.54
CA ARG A 206 -9.05 -7.16 -16.43
C ARG A 206 -10.35 -6.35 -16.44
N LYS A 207 -10.38 -5.19 -15.76
CA LYS A 207 -11.54 -4.30 -15.77
C LYS A 207 -11.77 -3.71 -17.16
N ARG A 208 -10.74 -3.21 -17.84
CA ARG A 208 -10.82 -2.71 -19.21
C ARG A 208 -11.44 -3.73 -20.15
N ASN A 209 -10.97 -4.97 -20.11
CA ASN A 209 -11.46 -6.04 -20.98
C ASN A 209 -12.95 -6.34 -20.76
N ARG A 210 -13.44 -6.26 -19.51
CA ARG A 210 -14.88 -6.40 -19.22
C ARG A 210 -15.73 -5.32 -19.89
N TYR A 211 -15.31 -4.06 -19.83
CA TYR A 211 -16.07 -2.96 -20.44
C TYR A 211 -15.90 -2.90 -21.96
N SER A 212 -14.74 -3.30 -22.47
CA SER A 212 -14.52 -3.42 -23.92
C SER A 212 -15.40 -4.51 -24.53
N GLN A 213 -15.61 -5.63 -23.84
CA GLN A 213 -16.49 -6.72 -24.29
C GLN A 213 -17.97 -6.41 -24.07
N ALA A 214 -18.32 -5.77 -22.95
CA ALA A 214 -19.70 -5.35 -22.66
C ALA A 214 -20.19 -4.23 -23.58
N ALA A 215 -19.29 -3.37 -24.09
CA ALA A 215 -19.64 -2.34 -25.07
C ALA A 215 -20.18 -2.93 -26.38
N THR A 216 -19.85 -4.20 -26.70
CA THR A 216 -20.36 -4.90 -27.88
C THR A 216 -21.75 -5.52 -27.65
N SER A 217 -22.19 -5.66 -26.39
CA SER A 217 -23.44 -6.35 -26.03
C SER A 217 -24.47 -5.48 -25.30
N TYR A 218 -24.15 -4.22 -24.98
CA TYR A 218 -25.08 -3.33 -24.28
C TYR A 218 -26.10 -2.69 -25.22
N VAL A 219 -27.14 -3.46 -25.55
CA VAL A 219 -28.45 -2.88 -25.89
C VAL A 219 -29.00 -2.33 -24.58
N ALA A 220 -28.99 -1.00 -24.42
CA ALA A 220 -29.62 -0.37 -23.27
C ALA A 220 -31.10 -0.81 -23.21
N PRO A 221 -31.63 -1.27 -22.06
CA PRO A 221 -33.07 -1.43 -21.94
C PRO A 221 -33.66 -0.03 -22.10
N SER A 222 -34.45 0.17 -23.15
CA SER A 222 -35.24 1.37 -23.36
C SER A 222 -36.30 1.45 -22.26
N LEU A 223 -35.90 1.91 -21.08
CA LEU A 223 -36.84 2.33 -20.05
C LEU A 223 -37.45 3.65 -20.53
N SER A 224 -38.75 3.55 -20.79
CA SER A 224 -39.61 4.60 -21.28
C SER A 224 -39.50 5.90 -20.48
N GLY A 225 -39.58 7.02 -21.20
CA GLY A 225 -40.33 8.20 -20.76
C GLY A 225 -39.77 9.13 -19.67
N SER A 226 -38.70 8.82 -18.95
CA SER A 226 -38.18 9.75 -17.93
C SER A 226 -37.11 10.71 -18.48
N LYS A 227 -37.46 12.01 -18.57
CA LYS A 227 -36.58 13.11 -19.00
C LYS A 227 -35.38 13.39 -18.07
N SER A 228 -35.12 12.53 -17.07
CA SER A 228 -34.04 12.67 -16.09
C SER A 228 -33.26 11.36 -15.85
N ALA A 229 -33.25 10.42 -16.79
CA ALA A 229 -32.39 9.24 -16.67
C ALA A 229 -30.92 9.63 -16.94
N ALA A 230 -30.11 9.60 -15.88
CA ALA A 230 -28.68 9.91 -15.92
C ALA A 230 -27.98 8.93 -16.89
N ARG A 231 -27.41 9.44 -18.00
CA ARG A 231 -26.85 8.58 -19.05
C ARG A 231 -25.54 7.94 -18.57
N PRO A 232 -25.39 6.61 -18.67
CA PRO A 232 -24.17 5.93 -18.25
C PRO A 232 -22.97 6.33 -19.11
N LEU A 233 -21.76 6.14 -18.56
CA LEU A 233 -20.52 6.39 -19.28
C LEU A 233 -20.42 5.57 -20.58
N ARG A 234 -20.20 6.26 -21.69
CA ARG A 234 -20.02 5.66 -23.03
C ARG A 234 -18.70 4.85 -23.13
N PRO A 235 -18.56 3.96 -24.14
CA PRO A 235 -17.34 3.17 -24.34
C PRO A 235 -16.07 4.00 -24.41
N GLU A 236 -16.09 5.14 -25.09
CA GLU A 236 -14.93 6.05 -25.22
C GLU A 236 -14.49 6.57 -23.86
N GLY A 237 -15.45 6.87 -22.99
CA GLY A 237 -15.18 7.29 -21.62
C GLY A 237 -14.52 6.18 -20.79
N TRP A 238 -14.96 4.93 -20.95
CA TRP A 238 -14.29 3.79 -20.32
C TRP A 238 -12.88 3.58 -20.84
N THR A 239 -12.65 3.75 -22.14
CA THR A 239 -11.32 3.71 -22.74
C THR A 239 -10.40 4.74 -22.10
N VAL A 240 -10.79 6.02 -22.09
CA VAL A 240 -10.01 7.09 -21.42
C VAL A 240 -9.69 6.73 -19.98
N ARG A 241 -10.68 6.24 -19.22
CA ARG A 241 -10.49 5.87 -17.81
C ARG A 241 -9.44 4.78 -17.62
N TYR A 242 -9.47 3.74 -18.45
CA TYR A 242 -8.57 2.61 -18.26
C TYR A 242 -7.19 2.87 -18.86
N GLU A 243 -7.10 3.57 -19.98
CA GLU A 243 -5.81 3.97 -20.56
C GLU A 243 -5.07 4.95 -19.62
N TYR A 244 -5.76 5.95 -19.07
CA TYR A 244 -5.16 6.83 -18.05
C TYR A 244 -4.65 6.07 -16.82
N LYS A 245 -5.43 5.10 -16.32
CA LYS A 245 -5.03 4.29 -15.16
C LYS A 245 -3.85 3.37 -15.47
N MET A 246 -3.80 2.80 -16.67
CA MET A 246 -2.67 1.99 -17.14
C MET A 246 -1.42 2.86 -17.27
N ALA A 247 -1.56 4.07 -17.80
CA ALA A 247 -0.48 5.05 -17.91
C ALA A 247 0.11 5.38 -16.54
N CYS A 248 -0.71 5.77 -15.55
CA CYS A 248 -0.24 6.06 -14.19
C CYS A 248 0.53 4.89 -13.58
N PHE A 249 0.06 3.64 -13.73
CA PHE A 249 0.76 2.48 -13.18
C PHE A 249 2.00 2.08 -13.96
N ALA A 250 2.15 2.47 -15.23
CA ALA A 250 3.40 2.36 -15.96
C ALA A 250 4.41 3.42 -15.49
N GLU A 251 3.97 4.66 -15.29
CA GLU A 251 4.78 5.75 -14.74
C GLU A 251 5.30 5.40 -13.33
N PHE A 252 4.44 4.86 -12.46
CA PHE A 252 4.85 4.43 -11.10
C PHE A 252 5.84 3.27 -11.09
N ARG A 253 6.05 2.59 -12.23
CA ARG A 253 7.05 1.54 -12.42
C ARG A 253 8.30 2.04 -13.15
N GLY A 254 8.34 3.31 -13.55
CA GLY A 254 9.42 3.88 -14.36
C GLY A 254 9.43 3.40 -15.82
N GLU A 255 8.30 2.87 -16.32
CA GLU A 255 8.16 2.45 -17.71
C GLU A 255 7.67 3.62 -18.58
N ASP A 256 8.50 4.64 -18.73
CA ASP A 256 8.11 5.95 -19.27
C ASP A 256 7.54 5.86 -20.71
N GLU A 257 8.14 5.05 -21.58
CA GLU A 257 7.65 4.86 -22.95
C GLU A 257 6.26 4.21 -23.00
N VAL A 258 6.02 3.24 -22.12
CA VAL A 258 4.74 2.54 -21.99
C VAL A 258 3.69 3.49 -21.42
N ALA A 259 4.07 4.28 -20.41
CA ALA A 259 3.22 5.31 -19.82
C ALA A 259 2.83 6.36 -20.86
N LEU A 260 3.82 6.88 -21.61
CA LEU A 260 3.62 7.86 -22.67
C LEU A 260 2.62 7.37 -23.71
N LYS A 261 2.77 6.13 -24.20
CA LYS A 261 1.84 5.53 -25.16
C LYS A 261 0.41 5.50 -24.62
N HIS A 262 0.22 5.00 -23.39
CA HIS A 262 -1.11 4.97 -22.77
C HIS A 262 -1.69 6.38 -22.54
N TYR A 263 -0.86 7.36 -22.20
CA TYR A 263 -1.29 8.76 -22.10
C TYR A 263 -1.71 9.34 -23.46
N GLN A 264 -0.97 9.04 -24.52
CA GLN A 264 -1.30 9.46 -25.88
C GLN A 264 -2.62 8.83 -26.37
N ASP A 265 -2.85 7.54 -26.09
CA ASP A 265 -4.10 6.85 -26.43
C ASP A 265 -5.30 7.44 -25.67
N ALA A 266 -5.11 7.72 -24.37
CA ALA A 266 -6.11 8.39 -23.54
C ALA A 266 -6.42 9.81 -24.07
N TYR A 267 -5.39 10.58 -24.41
CA TYR A 267 -5.52 11.94 -24.94
C TYR A 267 -6.21 11.96 -26.31
N SER A 268 -5.84 11.05 -27.21
CA SER A 268 -6.48 10.92 -28.53
C SER A 268 -7.97 10.62 -28.41
N THR A 269 -8.34 9.73 -27.48
CA THR A 269 -9.75 9.43 -27.20
C THR A 269 -10.47 10.61 -26.54
N LEU A 270 -9.81 11.35 -25.64
CA LEU A 270 -10.35 12.59 -25.07
C LEU A 270 -10.66 13.63 -26.15
N LEU A 271 -9.77 13.83 -27.12
CA LEU A 271 -10.01 14.73 -28.25
C LEU A 271 -11.24 14.30 -29.05
N LEU A 272 -11.45 13.00 -29.29
CA LEU A 272 -12.66 12.49 -29.94
C LEU A 272 -13.92 12.85 -29.15
N ILE A 273 -13.89 12.66 -27.83
CA ILE A 273 -15.00 12.98 -26.94
C ILE A 273 -15.33 14.47 -26.96
N PHE A 274 -14.32 15.35 -26.96
CA PHE A 274 -14.51 16.80 -26.95
C PHE A 274 -14.94 17.38 -28.31
N ARG A 275 -14.66 16.68 -29.42
CA ARG A 275 -15.07 17.12 -30.76
C ARG A 275 -16.58 17.12 -30.99
N SER A 276 -17.36 16.45 -30.14
CA SER A 276 -18.81 16.36 -30.30
C SER A 276 -19.55 16.57 -28.99
N THR A 277 -20.39 17.59 -28.94
CA THR A 277 -21.30 17.85 -27.82
C THR A 277 -22.39 16.78 -27.68
N ALA A 278 -22.60 15.94 -28.71
CA ALA A 278 -23.45 14.75 -28.64
C ALA A 278 -22.80 13.60 -27.86
N ILE A 279 -21.46 13.54 -27.85
CA ILE A 279 -20.68 12.61 -27.04
C ILE A 279 -20.48 13.18 -25.62
N LEU A 280 -20.17 14.48 -25.53
CA LEU A 280 -19.96 15.20 -24.26
C LEU A 280 -20.91 16.40 -24.09
N PRO A 281 -22.03 16.23 -23.36
CA PRO A 281 -22.96 17.31 -23.06
C PRO A 281 -22.33 18.36 -22.11
N PRO A 282 -22.58 19.68 -22.30
CA PRO A 282 -21.87 20.77 -21.62
C PRO A 282 -21.97 20.92 -20.07
N ARG A 283 -22.63 20.02 -19.32
CA ARG A 283 -22.92 20.24 -17.88
C ARG A 283 -22.88 18.98 -17.01
N THR A 284 -21.83 18.18 -17.15
CA THR A 284 -21.69 16.92 -16.40
C THR A 284 -20.54 17.05 -15.39
N LYS A 285 -20.77 16.70 -14.11
CA LYS A 285 -19.74 16.71 -13.05
C LYS A 285 -18.78 15.54 -13.26
N ARG A 286 -17.91 15.63 -14.28
CA ARG A 286 -17.06 14.50 -14.72
C ARG A 286 -15.65 14.48 -14.15
N TRP A 287 -15.21 15.62 -13.66
CA TRP A 287 -13.90 15.89 -13.07
C TRP A 287 -14.16 16.43 -11.67
N ALA A 288 -14.32 15.53 -10.70
CA ALA A 288 -14.66 15.86 -9.30
C ALA A 288 -13.54 15.40 -8.37
#